data_AF-A0A960RXA6-F1
#
_entry.id   AF-A0A960RXA6-F1
#
_cell.length_a   1.000
_cell.length_b   1.000
_cell.length_c   1.000
_cell.angle_alpha   90.00
_cell.angle_beta   90.00
_cell.angle_gamma   90.00
#
_symmetry.space_group_name_H-M   'P 1'
#
loop_
_entity.id
_entity.type
_entity.pdbx_description
1 polymer ?
#
loop_
_entity_poly.entity_id
_entity_poly.type
_entity_poly.pdbx_seq_one_letter_code
_entity_poly.pdbx_strand_id
1 'polypeptide(L)'
;AVITIFNAVGHLKKKDFETALKNIKENLNPGGIYIFDIFNLEALSDQVVKSFAMDNKKSVDETTIRHIQKSILDRTSGLLTSFDEFTIQEGTKEPVTINESFSLQLYTADELEEMLTKNGFEIVGQYDLDGSPFSNLESERILTVGRRAVE
;
A
#
# COMPACT_ATOMS: atom_id res chain seq x y z
N ALA A 1 10.69 3.62 17.25
CA ALA A 1 9.56 3.13 16.44
C ALA A 1 10.02 3.01 14.99
N VAL A 2 9.41 2.13 14.21
CA VAL A 2 9.58 2.04 12.74
C VAL A 2 8.25 2.41 12.09
N ILE A 3 8.29 3.14 10.99
CA ILE A 3 7.09 3.64 10.31
C ILE A 3 7.25 3.41 8.81
N THR A 4 6.24 2.80 8.18
CA THR A 4 6.17 2.64 6.72
C THR A 4 4.78 3.07 6.24
N ILE A 5 4.72 4.21 5.55
CA ILE A 5 3.47 4.85 5.15
C ILE A 5 3.26 4.84 3.63
N PHE A 6 2.07 5.24 3.21
CA PHE A 6 1.61 5.28 1.82
C PHE A 6 1.60 3.91 1.15
N ASN A 7 1.16 2.88 1.88
CA ASN A 7 1.05 1.52 1.36
C ASN A 7 2.39 0.97 0.83
N ALA A 8 3.53 1.50 1.30
CA ALA A 8 4.85 1.10 0.83
C ALA A 8 5.11 -0.41 1.00
N VAL A 9 4.62 -0.98 2.11
CA VAL A 9 4.69 -2.42 2.38
C VAL A 9 3.92 -3.27 1.37
N GLY A 10 2.90 -2.70 0.70
CA GLY A 10 2.15 -3.38 -0.34
C GLY A 10 3.01 -3.75 -1.55
N HIS A 11 4.15 -3.09 -1.78
CA HIS A 11 5.09 -3.48 -2.85
C HIS A 11 5.84 -4.79 -2.56
N LEU A 12 5.77 -5.31 -1.32
CA LEU A 12 6.38 -6.57 -0.94
C LEU A 12 5.41 -7.72 -1.16
N LYS A 13 5.94 -8.84 -1.67
CA LYS A 13 5.21 -10.12 -1.62
C LYS A 13 5.08 -10.56 -0.16
N LYS A 14 4.09 -11.39 0.17
CA LYS A 14 3.85 -11.88 1.54
C LYS A 14 5.13 -12.38 2.25
N LYS A 15 5.94 -13.19 1.57
CA LYS A 15 7.21 -13.71 2.11
C LYS A 15 8.28 -12.63 2.32
N ASP A 16 8.34 -11.64 1.44
CA ASP A 16 9.29 -10.53 1.55
C ASP A 16 8.85 -9.59 2.68
N PHE A 17 7.54 -9.45 2.91
CA PHE A 17 7.02 -8.72 4.06
C PHE A 17 7.33 -9.43 5.39
N GLU A 18 7.18 -10.75 5.48
CA GLU A 18 7.66 -11.51 6.65
C GLU A 18 9.16 -11.31 6.91
N THR A 19 9.96 -11.24 5.84
CA THR A 19 11.40 -10.95 5.96
C THR A 19 11.64 -9.53 6.48
N ALA A 20 10.90 -8.54 5.98
CA ALA A 20 10.94 -7.18 6.48
C ALA A 20 10.53 -7.10 7.96
N LEU A 21 9.48 -7.81 8.38
CA LEU A 21 9.02 -7.85 9.78
C LEU A 21 10.11 -8.35 10.73
N LYS A 22 10.89 -9.37 10.34
CA LYS A 22 12.03 -9.85 11.14
C LYS A 22 13.09 -8.76 11.30
N ASN A 23 13.48 -8.12 10.20
CA ASN A 23 14.45 -7.02 10.23
C ASN A 23 13.94 -5.85 11.10
N ILE A 24 12.64 -5.54 11.01
CA ILE A 24 12.01 -4.49 11.81
C ILE A 24 12.04 -4.86 13.30
N LYS A 25 11.69 -6.10 13.67
CA LYS A 25 11.76 -6.59 15.06
C LYS A 25 13.18 -6.44 15.60
N GLU A 26 14.19 -6.86 14.85
CA GLU A 26 15.60 -6.78 15.25
C GLU A 26 16.08 -5.35 15.51
N ASN A 27 15.54 -4.37 14.78
CA ASN A 27 15.89 -2.95 14.92
C ASN A 27 15.04 -2.20 15.96
N LEU A 28 13.99 -2.81 16.51
CA LEU A 28 13.17 -2.23 17.57
C LEU A 28 13.65 -2.70 18.94
N ASN A 29 13.74 -1.81 19.93
CA ASN A 29 13.89 -2.24 21.33
C ASN A 29 12.67 -3.08 21.78
N PRO A 30 12.79 -3.93 22.82
CA PRO A 30 11.63 -4.58 23.44
C PRO A 30 10.53 -3.57 23.77
N GLY A 31 9.27 -3.88 23.40
CA GLY A 31 8.14 -2.94 23.52
C GLY A 31 8.12 -1.81 22.48
N GLY A 32 9.06 -1.77 21.54
CA GLY A 32 9.11 -0.79 20.46
C GLY A 32 7.95 -0.95 19.47
N ILE A 33 7.51 0.17 18.88
CA ILE A 33 6.32 0.22 18.02
C ILE A 33 6.70 0.17 16.54
N TYR A 34 5.94 -0.59 15.76
CA TYR A 34 5.90 -0.57 14.31
C TYR A 34 4.53 -0.06 13.84
N ILE A 35 4.52 0.91 12.93
CA ILE A 35 3.29 1.50 12.37
C ILE A 35 3.35 1.41 10.85
N PHE A 36 2.30 0.88 10.24
CA PHE A 36 2.20 0.85 8.78
C PHE A 36 0.76 0.95 8.30
N ASP A 37 0.57 1.48 7.10
CA ASP A 37 -0.71 1.40 6.39
C ASP A 37 -0.61 0.48 5.18
N ILE A 38 -1.73 -0.17 4.87
CA ILE A 38 -1.89 -0.99 3.67
C ILE A 38 -3.34 -0.93 3.17
N PHE A 39 -3.56 -1.13 1.88
CA PHE A 39 -4.92 -1.27 1.33
C PHE A 39 -5.63 -2.50 1.92
N ASN A 40 -6.90 -2.32 2.26
CA ASN A 40 -7.77 -3.36 2.82
C ASN A 40 -8.41 -4.19 1.71
N LEU A 41 -8.05 -5.47 1.61
CA LEU A 41 -8.59 -6.37 0.59
C LEU A 41 -10.14 -6.49 0.64
N GLU A 42 -10.73 -6.42 1.83
CA GLU A 42 -12.17 -6.60 2.01
C GLU A 42 -12.98 -5.38 1.54
N ALA A 43 -12.49 -4.17 1.81
CA ALA A 43 -13.17 -2.93 1.45
C ALA A 43 -13.01 -2.53 -0.04
N LEU A 44 -11.96 -3.01 -0.73
CA LEU A 44 -11.73 -2.64 -2.13
C LEU A 44 -12.68 -3.37 -3.09
N SER A 45 -13.91 -2.88 -3.24
CA SER A 45 -14.86 -3.32 -4.27
C SER A 45 -14.39 -2.97 -5.68
N ASP A 46 -14.99 -3.57 -6.72
CA ASP A 46 -14.68 -3.21 -8.12
C ASP A 46 -15.00 -1.73 -8.41
N GLN A 47 -15.97 -1.14 -7.70
CA GLN A 47 -16.29 0.29 -7.83
C GLN A 47 -15.21 1.16 -7.19
N VAL A 48 -14.72 0.76 -6.01
CA VAL A 48 -13.60 1.45 -5.35
C VAL A 48 -12.35 1.38 -6.21
N VAL A 49 -11.99 0.20 -6.73
CA VAL A 49 -10.84 0.03 -7.64
C VAL A 49 -10.98 0.89 -8.89
N LYS A 50 -12.18 1.02 -9.47
CA LYS A 50 -12.44 1.92 -10.61
C LYS A 50 -12.24 3.39 -10.25
N SER A 51 -12.51 3.79 -9.01
CA SER A 51 -12.29 5.17 -8.56
C SER A 51 -10.80 5.55 -8.47
N PHE A 52 -9.89 4.56 -8.45
CA PHE A 52 -8.44 4.80 -8.53
C PHE A 52 -7.96 5.12 -9.95
N ALA A 53 -8.83 5.05 -10.95
CA ALA A 53 -8.49 5.45 -12.30
C ALA A 53 -8.14 6.95 -12.34
N MET A 54 -7.04 7.27 -13.03
CA MET A 54 -6.56 8.65 -13.19
C MET A 54 -6.45 8.99 -14.68
N ASP A 55 -6.75 10.24 -15.01
CA ASP A 55 -6.36 10.89 -16.27
C ASP A 55 -6.02 12.34 -15.93
N ASN A 56 -4.79 12.55 -15.51
CA ASN A 56 -4.31 13.83 -15.00
C ASN A 56 -3.31 14.42 -15.98
N LYS A 57 -3.38 15.72 -16.20
CA LYS A 57 -2.42 16.46 -17.01
C LYS A 57 -1.85 17.61 -16.20
N LYS A 58 -0.53 17.74 -16.18
CA LYS A 58 0.18 18.83 -15.52
C LYS A 58 1.24 19.40 -16.44
N SER A 59 1.38 20.72 -16.46
CA SER A 59 2.45 21.41 -17.15
C SER A 59 3.38 22.07 -16.13
N VAL A 60 4.68 21.91 -16.31
CA VAL A 60 5.74 22.54 -15.53
C VAL A 60 6.75 23.07 -16.54
N ASP A 61 6.94 24.39 -16.56
CA ASP A 61 7.70 25.10 -17.60
C ASP A 61 7.20 24.72 -19.02
N GLU A 62 8.10 24.30 -19.90
CA GLU A 62 7.76 23.84 -21.25
C GLU A 62 7.34 22.35 -21.29
N THR A 63 7.41 21.64 -20.17
CA THR A 63 7.12 20.21 -20.11
C THR A 63 5.67 19.97 -19.70
N THR A 64 4.95 19.20 -20.51
CA THR A 64 3.60 18.73 -20.23
C THR A 64 3.61 17.23 -20.02
N ILE A 65 3.07 16.78 -18.90
CA ILE A 65 2.97 15.37 -18.53
C ILE A 65 1.48 15.03 -18.41
N ARG A 66 1.02 14.05 -19.17
CA ARG A 66 -0.26 13.38 -18.96
C ARG A 66 0.00 12.01 -18.37
N HIS A 67 -0.74 11.65 -17.33
CA HIS A 67 -0.70 10.37 -16.66
C HIS A 67 -2.09 9.75 -16.69
N ILE A 68 -2.19 8.57 -17.31
CA ILE A 68 -3.39 7.74 -17.29
C ILE A 68 -3.08 6.50 -16.45
N GLN A 69 -3.89 6.21 -15.45
CA GLN A 69 -3.76 5.01 -14.62
C GLN A 69 -5.06 4.22 -14.63
N LYS A 70 -4.94 2.89 -14.69
CA LYS A 70 -6.04 1.96 -14.42
C LYS A 70 -5.53 0.81 -13.58
N SER A 71 -6.38 0.26 -12.71
CA SER A 71 -6.02 -0.85 -11.85
C SER A 71 -6.99 -2.02 -11.96
N ILE A 72 -6.47 -3.22 -11.73
CA ILE A 72 -7.23 -4.48 -11.70
C ILE A 72 -6.91 -5.19 -10.39
N LEU A 73 -7.94 -5.64 -9.67
CA LEU A 73 -7.81 -6.41 -8.45
C LEU A 73 -8.05 -7.90 -8.74
N ASP A 74 -7.05 -8.74 -8.49
CA ASP A 74 -7.22 -10.18 -8.34
C ASP A 74 -7.46 -10.50 -6.86
N ARG A 75 -8.73 -10.78 -6.52
CA ARG A 75 -9.13 -11.12 -5.16
C ARG A 75 -8.59 -12.46 -4.67
N THR A 76 -8.30 -13.39 -5.58
CA THR A 76 -7.83 -14.73 -5.21
C THR A 76 -6.40 -14.67 -4.71
N SER A 77 -5.55 -13.87 -5.37
CA SER A 77 -4.16 -13.66 -4.96
C SER A 77 -3.97 -12.45 -4.04
N GLY A 78 -4.99 -11.60 -3.91
CA GLY A 78 -4.92 -10.34 -3.17
C GLY A 78 -3.96 -9.34 -3.83
N LEU A 79 -3.88 -9.33 -5.16
CA LEU A 79 -2.98 -8.43 -5.91
C LEU A 79 -3.77 -7.34 -6.63
N LEU A 80 -3.47 -6.09 -6.32
CA LEU A 80 -3.92 -4.92 -7.08
C LEU A 80 -2.81 -4.56 -8.07
N THR A 81 -3.05 -4.72 -9.36
CA THR A 81 -2.09 -4.36 -10.41
C THR A 81 -2.53 -3.07 -11.10
N SER A 82 -1.66 -2.08 -11.10
CA SER A 82 -1.83 -0.80 -11.79
C SER A 82 -1.05 -0.78 -13.09
N PHE A 83 -1.63 -0.15 -14.09
CA PHE A 83 -1.05 0.09 -15.40
C PHE A 83 -1.05 1.60 -15.64
N ASP A 84 0.13 2.14 -15.87
CA ASP A 84 0.38 3.56 -16.01
C ASP A 84 0.87 3.88 -17.42
N GLU A 85 0.25 4.87 -18.03
CA GLU A 85 0.70 5.47 -19.29
C GLU A 85 1.06 6.93 -19.01
N PHE A 86 2.33 7.28 -19.21
CA PHE A 86 2.83 8.65 -19.15
C PHE A 86 3.09 9.15 -20.57
N THR A 87 2.46 10.26 -20.95
CA THR A 87 2.83 11.01 -22.16
C THR A 87 3.53 12.29 -21.75
N ILE A 88 4.80 12.44 -22.12
CA ILE A 88 5.67 13.56 -21.76
C ILE A 88 6.00 14.35 -23.03
N GLN A 89 5.64 15.63 -23.07
CA GLN A 89 5.91 16.53 -24.19
C GLN A 89 6.72 17.73 -23.69
N GLU A 90 7.91 17.96 -24.24
CA GLU A 90 8.75 19.12 -23.95
C GLU A 90 8.63 20.16 -25.08
N GLY A 91 7.97 21.28 -24.82
CA GLY A 91 7.76 22.35 -25.78
C GLY A 91 7.11 21.85 -27.07
N THR A 92 7.81 22.04 -28.19
CA THR A 92 7.38 21.59 -29.51
C THR A 92 7.97 20.24 -29.93
N LYS A 93 8.69 19.54 -29.06
CA LYS A 93 9.22 18.21 -29.37
C LYS A 93 8.07 17.19 -29.46
N GLU A 94 8.30 16.14 -30.24
CA GLU A 94 7.39 15.00 -30.28
C GLU A 94 7.23 14.38 -28.88
N PRO A 95 6.01 14.05 -28.44
CA PRO A 95 5.79 13.42 -27.14
C PRO A 95 6.43 12.03 -27.05
N VAL A 96 6.90 11.70 -25.84
CA VAL A 96 7.37 10.35 -25.48
C VAL A 96 6.31 9.67 -24.62
N THR A 97 5.96 8.44 -24.96
CA THR A 97 5.08 7.59 -24.16
C THR A 97 5.91 6.57 -23.37
N ILE A 98 5.67 6.49 -22.06
CA ILE A 98 6.25 5.49 -21.16
C ILE A 98 5.10 4.70 -20.57
N ASN A 99 5.20 3.37 -20.64
CA ASN A 99 4.22 2.47 -20.04
C ASN A 99 4.89 1.72 -18.90
N GLU A 100 4.28 1.78 -17.71
CA GLU A 100 4.76 1.10 -16.51
C GLU A 100 3.63 0.26 -15.90
N SER A 101 4.02 -0.72 -15.09
CA SER A 101 3.05 -1.45 -14.28
C SER A 101 3.67 -1.86 -12.95
N PHE A 102 2.87 -1.86 -11.91
CA PHE A 102 3.27 -2.35 -10.60
C PHE A 102 2.11 -3.07 -9.92
N SER A 103 2.45 -3.98 -9.01
CA SER A 103 1.47 -4.70 -8.21
C SER A 103 1.66 -4.38 -6.74
N LEU A 104 0.55 -4.32 -6.02
CA LEU A 104 0.47 -4.19 -4.58
C LEU A 104 -0.16 -5.47 -4.02
N GLN A 105 0.48 -6.09 -3.05
CA GLN A 105 -0.09 -7.13 -2.21
C GLN A 105 -1.01 -6.48 -1.17
N LEU A 106 -2.25 -6.93 -1.15
CA LEU A 106 -3.29 -6.53 -0.22
C LEU A 106 -3.50 -7.65 0.80
N TYR A 107 -4.07 -7.27 1.93
CA TYR A 107 -4.34 -8.17 3.05
C TYR A 107 -5.70 -7.84 3.67
N THR A 108 -6.30 -8.84 4.32
CA THR A 108 -7.34 -8.59 5.31
C THR A 108 -6.72 -8.18 6.65
N ALA A 109 -7.53 -7.63 7.55
CA ALA A 109 -7.11 -7.30 8.91
C ALA A 109 -6.59 -8.54 9.66
N ASP A 110 -7.31 -9.65 9.55
CA ASP A 110 -6.97 -10.93 10.19
C ASP A 110 -5.65 -11.52 9.64
N GLU A 111 -5.41 -11.44 8.33
CA GLU A 111 -4.15 -11.90 7.73
C GLU A 111 -2.94 -11.12 8.28
N LEU A 112 -3.10 -9.81 8.50
CA LEU A 112 -2.05 -8.97 9.09
C LEU A 112 -1.83 -9.34 10.56
N GLU A 113 -2.90 -9.54 11.34
CA GLU A 113 -2.79 -9.94 12.74
C GLU A 113 -2.03 -11.28 12.88
N GLU A 114 -2.40 -12.29 12.09
CA GLU A 114 -1.71 -13.58 12.09
C GLU A 114 -0.24 -13.43 11.70
N MET A 115 0.04 -12.69 10.62
CA MET A 115 1.40 -12.48 10.12
C MET A 115 2.28 -11.76 11.15
N LEU A 116 1.78 -10.69 11.77
CA LEU A 116 2.53 -9.93 12.78
C LEU A 116 2.79 -10.76 14.03
N THR A 117 1.77 -11.47 14.52
CA THR A 117 1.87 -12.33 15.71
C THR A 117 2.92 -13.41 15.50
N LYS A 118 2.89 -14.10 14.35
CA LYS A 118 3.89 -15.11 13.96
C LYS A 118 5.31 -14.55 13.90
N ASN A 119 5.47 -13.25 13.64
CA ASN A 119 6.77 -12.58 13.55
C ASN A 119 7.15 -11.82 14.84
N GLY A 120 6.48 -12.08 15.96
CA GLY A 120 6.87 -11.58 17.28
C GLY A 120 6.41 -10.16 17.59
N PHE A 121 5.29 -9.74 17.00
CA PHE A 121 4.60 -8.50 17.34
C PHE A 121 3.28 -8.80 18.04
N GLU A 122 2.95 -8.01 19.05
CA GLU A 122 1.60 -7.90 19.60
C GLU A 122 0.85 -6.81 18.85
N ILE A 123 -0.39 -7.06 18.44
CA ILE A 123 -1.23 -6.02 17.86
C ILE A 123 -1.71 -5.07 18.97
N VAL A 124 -1.35 -3.79 18.85
CA VAL A 124 -1.89 -2.73 19.70
C VAL A 124 -3.26 -2.30 19.18
N GLY A 125 -3.41 -2.23 17.86
CA GLY A 125 -4.70 -1.98 17.22
C GLY A 125 -4.59 -1.80 15.72
N GLN A 126 -5.74 -1.84 15.07
CA GLN A 126 -5.94 -1.50 13.66
C GLN A 126 -7.00 -0.40 13.58
N TYR A 127 -6.75 0.59 12.72
CA TYR A 127 -7.50 1.83 12.63
C TYR A 127 -7.71 2.23 11.17
N ASP A 128 -8.62 3.16 10.93
CA ASP A 128 -8.60 3.93 9.69
C ASP A 128 -7.39 4.89 9.69
N LEU A 129 -7.06 5.47 8.53
CA LEU A 129 -5.90 6.36 8.37
C LEU A 129 -5.97 7.63 9.23
N ASP A 130 -7.17 8.10 9.54
CA ASP A 130 -7.39 9.26 10.42
C ASP A 130 -7.32 8.90 11.92
N GLY A 131 -7.08 7.62 12.24
CA GLY A 131 -7.03 7.10 13.60
C GLY A 131 -8.39 6.73 14.20
N SER A 132 -9.48 6.84 13.43
CA SER A 132 -10.80 6.38 13.83
C SER A 132 -10.89 4.84 13.87
N PRO A 133 -11.95 4.27 14.49
CA PRO A 133 -12.14 2.82 14.53
C PRO A 133 -12.20 2.22 13.13
N PHE A 134 -11.43 1.15 12.91
CA PHE A 134 -11.38 0.43 11.65
C PHE A 134 -12.69 -0.32 11.35
N SER A 135 -13.11 -0.32 10.08
CA SER A 135 -14.21 -1.12 9.56
C SER A 135 -13.74 -1.99 8.40
N ASN A 136 -13.89 -3.30 8.52
CA ASN A 136 -13.50 -4.28 7.51
C ASN A 136 -14.05 -3.97 6.10
N LEU A 137 -15.27 -3.44 5.99
CA LEU A 137 -15.94 -3.25 4.71
C LEU A 137 -15.90 -1.80 4.21
N GLU A 138 -15.61 -0.84 5.09
CA GLU A 138 -15.70 0.60 4.77
C GLU A 138 -14.33 1.28 4.73
N SER A 139 -13.38 0.84 5.55
CA SER A 139 -12.03 1.42 5.60
C SER A 139 -11.21 0.88 4.43
N GLU A 140 -10.97 1.71 3.41
CA GLU A 140 -10.16 1.35 2.23
C GLU A 140 -8.71 1.01 2.57
N ARG A 141 -8.23 1.47 3.73
CA ARG A 141 -6.90 1.16 4.27
C ARG A 141 -6.96 0.70 5.71
N ILE A 142 -5.96 -0.07 6.09
CA ILE A 142 -5.73 -0.55 7.45
C ILE A 142 -4.46 0.11 7.97
N LEU A 143 -4.58 1.00 8.96
CA LEU A 143 -3.46 1.50 9.73
C LEU A 143 -3.22 0.53 10.90
N THR A 144 -2.15 -0.25 10.83
CA THR A 144 -1.79 -1.23 11.86
C THR A 144 -0.71 -0.70 12.78
N VAL A 145 -0.94 -0.82 14.09
CA VAL A 145 0.04 -0.53 15.14
C VAL A 145 0.42 -1.84 15.82
N GLY A 146 1.65 -2.28 15.59
CA GLY A 146 2.25 -3.44 16.23
C GLY A 146 3.28 -3.04 17.27
N ARG A 147 3.40 -3.82 18.34
CA ARG A 147 4.43 -3.67 19.38
C ARG A 147 5.32 -4.89 19.36
N ARG A 148 6.64 -4.72 19.29
CA ARG A 148 7.58 -5.83 19.49
C ARG A 148 7.31 -6.45 20.85
N ALA A 149 6.99 -7.75 20.87
CA ALA A 149 6.76 -8.50 22.10
C ALA A 149 7.99 -8.43 23.01
N VAL A 150 7.74 -8.36 24.31
CA VAL A 150 8.81 -8.43 25.32
C VAL A 150 8.99 -9.92 25.66
N GLU A 151 10.03 -10.52 25.08
CA GLU A 151 10.52 -11.83 25.52
C GLU A 151 11.30 -11.70 26.83
#